data_AF-A0A9X5CEW3-F1
#
_entry.id   AF-A0A9X5CEW3-F1
#
_cell.length_a   1.000
_cell.length_b   1.000
_cell.length_c   1.000
_cell.angle_alpha   90.00
_cell.angle_beta   90.00
_cell.angle_gamma   90.00
#
_symmetry.space_group_name_H-M   'P 1'
#
loop_
_entity.id
_entity.type
_entity.pdbx_description
1 polymer ?
#
loop_
_entity_poly.entity_id
_entity_poly.type
_entity_poly.pdbx_seq_one_letter_code
_entity_poly.pdbx_strand_id
1 'polypeptide(L)'
;PAAVRAMTGLGADPARIVARTGPAVCGRCYEVPEDMRADVAAAEPAAYAETSWGTPAVDVVAGVHTQLERLGVSGAGRSPVCTRESDDHFSYRRDRTTGRLASYVWLDPRT
;
A
#
# COMPACT_ATOMS: atom_id res chain seq x y z
N PRO A 1 7.22 1.27 -9.37
CA PRO A 1 6.31 0.11 -9.46
C PRO A 1 6.22 -0.49 -10.88
N ALA A 2 6.12 -1.82 -11.01
CA ALA A 2 6.08 -2.49 -12.32
C ALA A 2 4.81 -2.18 -13.14
N ALA A 3 3.66 -2.02 -12.48
CA ALA A 3 2.40 -1.67 -13.13
C ALA A 3 2.48 -0.34 -13.87
N VAL A 4 3.03 0.71 -13.25
CA VAL A 4 3.23 2.02 -13.91
C VAL A 4 4.11 1.87 -15.15
N ARG A 5 5.23 1.13 -15.07
CA ARG A 5 6.11 0.90 -16.23
C ARG A 5 5.39 0.17 -17.37
N ALA A 6 4.54 -0.79 -17.05
CA ALA A 6 3.73 -1.47 -18.06
C ALA A 6 2.73 -0.52 -18.72
N MET A 7 2.02 0.30 -17.94
CA MET A 7 1.09 1.31 -18.45
C MET A 7 1.80 2.34 -19.34
N THR A 8 2.98 2.83 -18.94
CA THR A 8 3.76 3.78 -19.74
C THR A 8 4.29 3.15 -21.02
N GLY A 9 4.66 1.87 -20.98
CA GLY A 9 5.04 1.10 -22.18
C GLY A 9 3.90 0.96 -23.19
N LEU A 10 2.65 1.05 -22.73
CA LEU A 10 1.44 1.09 -23.56
C LEU A 10 1.00 2.52 -23.93
N GLY A 11 1.79 3.54 -23.58
CA GLY A 11 1.53 4.94 -23.94
C GLY A 11 0.82 5.78 -22.86
N ALA A 12 0.64 5.26 -21.64
CA ALA A 12 0.12 6.08 -20.55
C ALA A 12 1.13 7.18 -20.14
N ASP A 13 0.63 8.40 -19.95
CA ASP A 13 1.38 9.48 -19.32
C ASP A 13 1.25 9.35 -17.79
N PRO A 14 2.35 9.20 -17.02
CA PRO A 14 2.31 9.12 -15.56
C PRO A 14 1.54 10.27 -14.88
N ALA A 15 1.62 11.49 -15.43
CA ALA A 15 0.93 12.65 -14.88
C ALA A 15 -0.60 12.53 -14.98
N ARG A 16 -1.09 11.62 -15.82
CA ARG A 16 -2.51 11.32 -16.02
C ARG A 16 -2.96 10.03 -15.31
N ILE A 17 -2.06 9.33 -14.64
CA ILE A 17 -2.41 8.12 -13.87
C ILE A 17 -3.02 8.54 -12.54
N VAL A 18 -4.20 7.98 -12.23
CA VAL A 18 -4.81 8.07 -10.90
C VAL A 18 -4.57 6.75 -10.18
N ALA A 19 -3.79 6.78 -9.11
CA ALA A 19 -3.54 5.62 -8.26
C ALA A 19 -4.36 5.69 -6.98
N ARG A 20 -4.86 4.54 -6.50
CA ARG A 20 -5.47 4.42 -5.17
C ARG A 20 -5.02 3.13 -4.48
N THR A 21 -4.80 3.22 -3.17
CA THR A 21 -4.59 2.06 -2.30
C THR A 21 -5.83 1.85 -1.43
N GLY A 22 -6.41 0.65 -1.51
CA GLY A 22 -7.56 0.25 -0.68
C GLY A 22 -7.22 0.05 0.80
N PRO A 23 -8.17 -0.44 1.62
CA PRO A 23 -7.91 -0.81 3.02
C PRO A 23 -6.70 -1.74 3.13
N ALA A 24 -5.76 -1.39 4.01
CA ALA A 24 -4.54 -2.15 4.25
C ALA A 24 -4.15 -2.09 5.73
N VAL A 25 -3.30 -2.99 6.22
CA VAL A 25 -2.74 -2.83 7.56
C VAL A 25 -1.83 -1.59 7.58
N CYS A 26 -2.02 -0.68 8.56
CA CYS A 26 -1.28 0.58 8.63
C CYS A 26 0.13 0.38 9.23
N GLY A 27 1.04 1.34 9.04
CA GLY A 27 2.38 1.31 9.63
C GLY A 27 2.40 1.24 11.16
N ARG A 28 1.36 1.77 11.83
CA ARG A 28 1.21 1.69 13.30
C ARG A 28 0.77 0.31 13.79
N CYS A 29 0.44 -0.60 12.88
CA CYS A 29 -0.10 -1.92 13.19
C CYS A 29 0.71 -3.07 12.57
N TYR A 30 1.47 -2.83 11.50
CA TYR A 30 2.16 -3.87 10.75
C TYR A 30 3.54 -4.18 11.35
N GLU A 31 3.51 -4.76 12.55
CA GLU A 31 4.71 -5.22 13.23
C GLU A 31 5.41 -6.34 12.44
N VAL A 32 6.72 -6.20 12.32
CA VAL A 32 7.64 -7.15 11.69
C VAL A 32 8.92 -7.27 12.53
N PRO A 33 9.74 -8.31 12.32
CA PRO A 33 11.10 -8.36 12.88
C PRO A 33 11.97 -7.15 12.49
N GLU A 34 12.94 -6.79 13.33
CA GLU A 34 13.80 -5.61 13.13
C GLU A 34 14.62 -5.68 11.83
N ASP A 35 15.19 -6.85 11.54
CA ASP A 35 15.94 -7.13 10.31
C ASP A 35 15.07 -6.92 9.07
N MET A 36 13.83 -7.43 9.09
CA MET A 36 12.87 -7.23 8.00
C MET A 36 12.53 -5.74 7.83
N ARG A 37 12.32 -4.98 8.91
CA ARG A 37 12.09 -3.54 8.82
C ARG A 37 13.30 -2.83 8.23
N ALA A 38 14.51 -3.17 8.67
CA ALA A 38 15.74 -2.58 8.20
C ALA A 38 15.94 -2.83 6.69
N ASP A 39 15.71 -4.06 6.22
CA ASP A 39 15.80 -4.44 4.81
C ASP A 39 14.79 -3.66 3.96
N VAL A 40 13.53 -3.56 4.43
CA VAL A 40 12.47 -2.81 3.74
C VAL A 40 12.80 -1.33 3.69
N ALA A 41 13.27 -0.73 4.79
CA ALA A 41 13.63 0.67 4.87
C ALA A 41 14.88 1.02 4.04
N ALA A 42 15.82 0.08 3.90
CA ALA A 42 16.96 0.23 3.01
C ALA A 42 16.52 0.29 1.53
N ALA A 43 15.51 -0.50 1.15
CA ALA A 43 14.95 -0.47 -0.19
C ALA A 43 14.01 0.72 -0.43
N GLU A 44 13.17 1.09 0.54
CA GLU A 44 12.25 2.22 0.48
C GLU A 44 12.14 2.91 1.86
N PRO A 45 12.87 4.02 2.09
CA PRO A 45 12.90 4.70 3.38
C PRO A 45 11.54 5.16 3.90
N ALA A 46 10.61 5.51 3.00
CA ALA A 46 9.27 5.95 3.36
C ALA A 46 8.43 4.85 4.04
N ALA A 47 8.86 3.58 3.92
CA ALA A 47 8.18 2.45 4.56
C ALA A 47 8.59 2.23 6.02
N TYR A 48 9.62 2.93 6.52
CA TYR A 48 10.05 2.81 7.92
C TYR A 48 8.92 3.24 8.86
N ALA A 49 8.57 2.38 9.81
CA ALA A 49 7.54 2.67 10.80
C ALA A 49 7.85 2.05 12.17
N GLU A 50 7.04 2.45 13.14
CA GLU A 50 6.95 1.85 14.46
C GLU A 50 5.48 1.61 14.77
N THR A 51 5.18 0.51 15.45
CA THR A 51 3.82 0.23 15.90
C THR A 51 3.36 1.25 16.94
N SER A 52 2.06 1.31 17.18
CA SER A 52 1.54 2.12 18.30
C SER A 52 1.94 1.60 19.69
N TRP A 53 2.65 0.47 19.78
CA TRP A 53 3.16 -0.12 21.01
C TRP A 53 4.70 -0.24 21.03
N GLY A 54 5.39 0.51 20.18
CA GLY A 54 6.83 0.72 20.29
C GLY A 54 7.71 -0.38 19.68
N THR A 55 7.17 -1.18 18.75
CA THR A 55 7.91 -2.27 18.09
C THR A 55 8.18 -1.98 16.61
N PRO A 56 9.19 -2.62 16.01
CA PRO A 56 9.51 -2.43 14.60
C PRO A 56 8.32 -2.74 13.68
N ALA A 57 8.03 -1.83 12.74
CA ALA A 57 6.92 -1.97 11.79
C ALA A 57 7.27 -1.45 10.39
N VAL A 58 6.39 -1.74 9.43
CA VAL A 58 6.50 -1.24 8.05
C VAL A 58 5.20 -0.58 7.57
N ASP A 59 5.27 0.63 7.01
CA ASP A 59 4.15 1.24 6.27
C ASP A 59 4.31 0.97 4.77
N VAL A 60 3.76 -0.16 4.33
CA VAL A 60 3.79 -0.56 2.91
C VAL A 60 3.07 0.47 2.02
N VAL A 61 2.01 1.11 2.53
CA VAL A 61 1.25 2.10 1.74
C VAL A 61 2.10 3.34 1.51
N ALA A 62 2.79 3.84 2.54
CA ALA A 62 3.72 4.96 2.41
C ALA A 62 4.84 4.64 1.39
N GLY A 63 5.45 3.46 1.50
CA GLY A 63 6.47 3.02 0.53
C GLY A 63 5.94 2.97 -0.90
N VAL A 64 4.75 2.41 -1.12
CA VAL A 64 4.13 2.37 -2.46
C VAL A 64 3.85 3.77 -2.99
N HIS A 65 3.34 4.68 -2.16
CA HIS A 65 3.02 6.05 -2.58
C HIS A 65 4.29 6.82 -2.96
N THR A 66 5.35 6.75 -2.16
CA THR A 66 6.64 7.35 -2.53
C THR A 66 7.21 6.77 -3.82
N GLN A 67 7.07 5.46 -4.07
CA GLN A 67 7.48 4.87 -5.34
C GLN A 67 6.64 5.34 -6.53
N LEU A 68 5.35 5.65 -6.33
CA LEU A 68 4.46 6.21 -7.36
C LEU A 68 4.84 7.65 -7.68
N GLU A 69 5.07 8.47 -6.65
CA GLU A 69 5.51 9.86 -6.78
C GLU A 69 6.84 9.97 -7.54
N ARG A 70 7.82 9.11 -7.22
CA ARG A 70 9.10 9.06 -7.96
C ARG A 70 8.95 8.74 -9.45
N LEU A 71 7.82 8.15 -9.86
CA LEU A 71 7.51 7.88 -11.28
C LEU A 71 6.61 8.94 -11.92
N GLY A 72 6.32 10.04 -11.24
CA GLY A 72 5.48 11.12 -11.75
C GLY A 72 3.97 10.89 -11.60
N VAL A 73 3.55 9.87 -10.85
CA VAL A 73 2.14 9.66 -10.52
C VAL A 73 1.80 10.52 -9.30
N SER A 74 1.19 11.68 -9.54
CA SER A 74 0.80 12.62 -8.48
C SER A 74 -0.58 12.32 -7.89
N GLY A 75 -0.78 12.60 -6.61
CA GLY A 75 -2.10 12.58 -5.99
C GLY A 75 -2.67 11.17 -5.74
N ALA A 76 -1.81 10.20 -5.43
CA ALA A 76 -2.26 8.86 -5.06
C ALA A 76 -3.20 8.90 -3.85
N GLY A 77 -4.39 8.33 -3.99
CA GLY A 77 -5.40 8.30 -2.93
C GLY A 77 -5.18 7.14 -1.95
N ARG A 78 -5.16 7.42 -0.65
CA ARG A 78 -5.07 6.39 0.41
C ARG A 78 -6.44 6.18 1.06
N SER A 79 -6.89 4.93 1.16
CA SER A 79 -7.98 4.56 2.06
C SER A 79 -7.58 4.83 3.52
N PRO A 80 -8.42 5.49 4.33
CA PRO A 80 -8.12 5.74 5.74
C PRO A 80 -8.24 4.48 6.61
N VAL A 81 -8.73 3.36 6.05
CA VAL A 81 -9.06 2.15 6.81
C VAL A 81 -7.82 1.28 7.05
N CYS A 82 -7.48 1.06 8.32
CA CYS A 82 -6.59 0.00 8.74
C CYS A 82 -7.36 -1.33 8.85
N THR A 83 -7.00 -2.35 8.06
CA THR A 83 -7.74 -3.64 8.10
C THR A 83 -7.63 -4.35 9.43
N ARG A 84 -6.53 -4.18 10.17
CA ARG A 84 -6.38 -4.75 11.53
C ARG A 84 -7.29 -4.07 12.55
N GLU A 85 -7.49 -2.76 12.45
CA GLU A 85 -8.28 -1.96 13.40
C GLU A 85 -9.78 -1.98 13.08
N SER A 86 -10.16 -2.27 11.83
CA SER A 86 -11.55 -2.28 11.40
C SER A 86 -12.20 -3.66 11.57
N ASP A 87 -13.34 -3.70 12.27
CA ASP A 87 -14.16 -4.91 12.44
C ASP A 87 -14.91 -5.32 11.15
N ASP A 88 -15.08 -4.38 10.21
CA ASP A 88 -15.77 -4.61 8.93
C ASP A 88 -14.86 -5.24 7.86
N HIS A 89 -13.57 -5.47 8.16
CA HIS A 89 -12.58 -5.93 7.20
C HIS A 89 -11.86 -7.19 7.69
N PHE A 90 -11.64 -8.15 6.79
CA PHE A 90 -10.79 -9.30 7.08
C PHE A 90 -9.34 -8.85 7.33
N SER A 91 -8.72 -9.39 8.39
CA SER A 91 -7.32 -9.12 8.69
C SER A 91 -6.59 -10.37 9.18
N TYR A 92 -5.63 -10.83 8.36
CA TYR A 92 -4.79 -11.97 8.74
C TYR A 92 -3.97 -11.69 10.01
N ARG A 93 -3.54 -10.43 10.22
CA ARG A 93 -2.75 -10.04 11.39
C ARG A 93 -3.55 -10.08 12.69
N ARG A 94 -4.87 -9.87 12.62
CA ARG A 94 -5.80 -9.97 13.75
C ARG A 94 -6.29 -11.41 13.94
N ASP A 95 -6.78 -12.04 12.88
CA ASP A 95 -7.63 -13.23 12.97
C ASP A 95 -6.90 -14.54 12.64
N ARG A 96 -5.74 -14.47 11.97
CA ARG A 96 -4.98 -15.61 11.41
C ARG A 96 -5.76 -16.38 10.34
N THR A 97 -6.78 -17.14 10.71
CA THR A 97 -7.65 -17.84 9.76
C THR A 97 -8.85 -16.94 9.45
N THR A 98 -8.88 -16.33 8.28
CA THR A 98 -9.88 -15.31 7.89
C THR A 98 -10.14 -15.32 6.38
N GLY A 99 -11.16 -14.59 5.95
CA GLY A 99 -11.50 -14.38 4.54
C GLY A 99 -10.48 -13.53 3.77
N ARG A 100 -10.85 -13.05 2.59
CA ARG A 100 -10.02 -12.16 1.76
C ARG A 100 -10.86 -11.00 1.24
N LEU A 101 -10.24 -9.83 1.20
CA LEU A 101 -10.77 -8.67 0.49
C LEU A 101 -10.38 -8.79 -0.99
N ALA A 102 -11.15 -8.11 -1.85
CA ALA A 102 -10.84 -7.97 -3.26
C ALA A 102 -10.96 -6.50 -3.68
N SER A 103 -10.13 -6.09 -4.64
CA SER A 103 -10.23 -4.78 -5.30
C SER A 103 -10.37 -5.02 -6.79
N TYR A 104 -11.33 -4.33 -7.41
CA TYR A 104 -11.65 -4.48 -8.82
C TYR A 104 -11.51 -3.13 -9.51
N VAL A 105 -10.97 -3.17 -10.73
CA VAL A 105 -10.93 -2.03 -11.65
C VAL A 105 -11.27 -2.57 -13.03
N TRP A 106 -12.15 -1.88 -13.74
CA TRP A 106 -12.57 -2.24 -15.09
C TRP A 106 -12.86 -0.97 -15.89
N LEU A 107 -12.87 -1.12 -17.22
CA LEU A 107 -13.40 -0.10 -18.13
C LEU A 107 -14.89 -0.40 -18.28
N ASP A 108 -15.77 0.55 -17.93
CA ASP A 108 -17.19 0.41 -18.25
C ASP A 108 -17.36 0.67 -19.75
N PRO A 109 -17.85 -0.30 -20.54
CA PRO A 109 -17.98 -0.16 -21.99
C PRO A 109 -19.01 0.90 -22.43
N ARG A 110 -19.75 1.48 -21.48
CA ARG A 110 -20.73 2.55 -21.71
C ARG A 110 -20.15 3.95 -21.57
N THR A 111 -18.87 4.06 -21.19
CA THR A 111 -18.04 5.28 -21.20
C THR A 111 -16.95 5.16 -22.24
#